data_AF-A0A9P6GAV6-F1
#
_entry.id   AF-A0A9P6GAV6-F1
#
_cell.length_a   1.000
_cell.length_b   1.000
_cell.length_c   1.000
_cell.angle_alpha   90.00
_cell.angle_beta   90.00
_cell.angle_gamma   90.00
#
_symmetry.space_group_name_H-M   'P 1'
#
loop_
_entity.id
_entity.type
_entity.pdbx_description
1 polymer ?
#
loop_
_entity_poly.entity_id
_entity_poly.type
_entity_poly.pdbx_seq_one_letter_code
_entity_poly.pdbx_strand_id
1 'polypeptide(L)'
;MFRAACLLQALVFFASCTTLATATCYTPDGNAVQGDDIAPCSNDPSDPLSHICCITNRPKAPGTSINASEIRDTCLPNGLCQNESLLKDGSVYLQWGRNWCTNPDWSTGQCLDDVCTRTAGNKSGLVRVIPCSGKNSSLTWCCGDSDECCTSTDQTDLVSLAPTFTTAATTSTSYASSSTLTMPEVTPDTTIIETSRTSSSGGPSGTGIDNPRVTPGENSDLSRGAKAGIAIGAVLGAVLLVMLGVWVSKAMAWRRDAYAARAQNDPNYAGSDMEGLHGQHPHKHAYYAEADATTPPVEAPTFPDPVEVPDNRVSIRRSRLVGALAAKYS
;
A
#
# COMPACT_ATOMS: atom_id res chain seq x y z
N MET A 1 40.67 19.26 -21.73
CA MET A 1 39.24 19.53 -22.00
C MET A 1 38.43 18.24 -22.25
N PHE A 2 38.91 17.25 -23.01
CA PHE A 2 38.19 15.98 -23.27
C PHE A 2 37.82 15.14 -22.02
N ARG A 3 38.63 15.14 -20.96
CA ARG A 3 38.32 14.39 -19.73
C ARG A 3 37.15 14.95 -18.92
N ALA A 4 36.92 16.26 -18.98
CA ALA A 4 35.80 16.90 -18.28
C ALA A 4 34.45 16.64 -18.99
N ALA A 5 34.45 16.60 -20.32
CA ALA A 5 33.26 16.28 -21.11
C ALA A 5 32.78 14.83 -20.88
N CYS A 6 33.72 13.87 -20.76
CA CYS A 6 33.38 12.46 -20.53
C CYS A 6 32.76 12.23 -19.14
N LEU A 7 33.25 12.92 -18.10
CA LEU A 7 32.68 12.86 -16.74
C LEU A 7 31.28 13.48 -16.67
N LEU A 8 31.04 14.60 -17.34
CA LEU A 8 29.72 15.23 -17.42
C LEU A 8 28.71 14.33 -18.14
N GLN A 9 29.14 13.63 -19.20
CA GLN A 9 28.26 12.72 -19.94
C GLN A 9 27.94 11.45 -19.15
N ALA A 10 28.90 10.92 -18.36
CA ALA A 10 28.65 9.82 -17.44
C ALA A 10 27.69 10.21 -16.29
N LEU A 11 27.82 11.42 -15.74
CA LEU A 11 26.91 11.94 -14.71
C LEU A 11 25.49 12.14 -15.24
N VAL A 12 25.33 12.65 -16.46
CA VAL A 12 24.01 12.78 -17.10
C VAL A 12 23.39 11.41 -17.35
N PHE A 13 24.17 10.41 -17.80
CA PHE A 13 23.68 9.04 -17.99
C PHE A 13 23.26 8.36 -16.67
N PHE A 14 24.03 8.54 -15.59
CA PHE A 14 23.66 8.02 -14.26
C PHE A 14 22.42 8.72 -13.70
N ALA A 15 22.27 10.03 -13.89
CA ALA A 15 21.10 10.78 -13.43
C ALA A 15 19.82 10.45 -14.21
N SER A 16 19.92 10.01 -15.47
CA SER A 16 18.74 9.64 -16.29
C SER A 16 18.23 8.21 -16.06
N CYS A 17 18.93 7.36 -15.30
CA CYS A 17 18.54 5.96 -15.09
C CYS A 17 17.86 5.67 -13.74
N THR A 18 17.65 6.67 -12.88
CA THR A 18 16.83 6.50 -11.67
C THR A 18 15.36 6.75 -12.00
N THR A 19 14.79 5.94 -12.88
CA THR A 19 13.33 5.81 -12.90
C THR A 19 12.94 5.15 -11.60
N LEU A 20 12.41 5.91 -10.63
CA LEU A 20 11.70 5.29 -9.51
C LEU A 20 10.59 4.44 -10.14
N ALA A 21 10.76 3.13 -10.10
CA ALA A 21 9.73 2.20 -10.51
C ALA A 21 8.59 2.33 -9.49
N THR A 22 7.62 3.19 -9.77
CA THR A 22 6.37 3.22 -9.02
C THR A 22 5.65 1.93 -9.33
N ALA A 23 5.56 1.02 -8.36
CA ALA A 23 4.83 -0.22 -8.58
C ALA A 23 3.35 0.10 -8.80
N THR A 24 2.76 -0.52 -9.82
CA THR A 24 1.31 -0.47 -10.04
C THR A 24 0.64 -1.45 -9.09
N CYS A 25 -0.44 -1.03 -8.44
CA CYS A 25 -1.23 -1.86 -7.54
C CYS A 25 -2.50 -2.33 -8.24
N TYR A 26 -3.00 -3.51 -7.86
CA TYR A 26 -4.09 -4.20 -8.51
C TYR A 26 -5.13 -4.66 -7.47
N THR A 27 -6.39 -4.61 -7.86
CA THR A 27 -7.50 -5.26 -7.16
C THR A 27 -7.47 -6.78 -7.34
N PRO A 28 -8.24 -7.56 -6.55
CA PRO A 28 -8.28 -9.02 -6.66
C PRO A 28 -8.69 -9.58 -8.03
N ASP A 29 -9.41 -8.79 -8.84
CA ASP A 29 -9.78 -9.12 -10.21
C ASP A 29 -8.69 -8.77 -11.25
N GLY A 30 -7.52 -8.30 -10.80
CA GLY A 30 -6.37 -7.96 -11.64
C GLY A 30 -6.46 -6.58 -12.30
N ASN A 31 -7.45 -5.75 -11.95
CA ASN A 31 -7.55 -4.39 -12.48
C ASN A 31 -6.56 -3.45 -11.78
N ALA A 32 -5.86 -2.64 -12.57
CA ALA A 32 -4.93 -1.64 -12.03
C ALA A 32 -5.71 -0.54 -11.30
N VAL A 33 -5.26 -0.19 -10.10
CA VAL A 33 -5.82 0.88 -9.28
C VAL A 33 -5.15 2.20 -9.66
N GLN A 34 -5.97 3.23 -9.86
CA GLN A 34 -5.50 4.59 -10.10
C GLN A 34 -5.50 5.36 -8.77
N GLY A 35 -4.38 5.98 -8.43
CA GLY A 35 -4.24 6.79 -7.22
C GLY A 35 -2.76 7.07 -6.98
N ASP A 36 -2.40 8.33 -6.82
CA ASP A 36 -1.05 8.74 -6.43
C ASP A 36 -0.80 8.56 -4.92
N ASP A 37 -1.86 8.35 -4.14
CA ASP A 37 -1.81 8.09 -2.71
C ASP A 37 -1.54 6.60 -2.36
N ILE A 38 -1.63 5.71 -3.34
CA ILE A 38 -1.43 4.26 -3.19
C ILE A 38 -0.02 3.88 -3.60
N ALA A 39 0.69 3.19 -2.72
CA ALA A 39 2.03 2.67 -3.01
C ALA A 39 2.32 1.38 -2.22
N PRO A 40 3.35 0.61 -2.64
CA PRO A 40 3.81 -0.54 -1.88
C PRO A 40 4.20 -0.17 -0.45
N CYS A 41 4.02 -1.12 0.46
CA CYS A 41 4.46 -0.98 1.84
C CYS A 41 5.98 -0.98 1.99
N SER A 42 6.68 -1.61 1.06
CA SER A 42 8.14 -1.63 1.02
C SER A 42 8.64 -1.41 -0.40
N ASN A 43 9.72 -0.64 -0.53
CA ASN A 43 10.42 -0.47 -1.81
C ASN A 43 11.50 -1.54 -2.02
N ASP A 44 11.78 -2.35 -1.00
CA ASP A 44 12.73 -3.45 -1.08
C ASP A 44 12.02 -4.70 -1.63
N PRO A 45 12.36 -5.17 -2.84
CA PRO A 45 11.71 -6.35 -3.43
C PRO A 45 11.98 -7.66 -2.66
N SER A 46 12.95 -7.66 -1.73
CA SER A 46 13.18 -8.81 -0.85
C SER A 46 12.27 -8.85 0.37
N ASP A 47 11.62 -7.72 0.69
CA ASP A 47 10.61 -7.64 1.73
C ASP A 47 9.27 -8.14 1.17
N PRO A 48 8.61 -9.14 1.78
CA PRO A 48 7.32 -9.62 1.30
C PRO A 48 6.25 -8.52 1.30
N LEU A 49 6.38 -7.47 2.11
CA LEU A 49 5.50 -6.31 2.08
C LEU A 49 5.65 -5.45 0.81
N SER A 50 6.68 -5.65 -0.01
CA SER A 50 6.74 -5.03 -1.34
C SER A 50 5.64 -5.52 -2.28
N HIS A 51 4.97 -6.61 -1.93
CA HIS A 51 3.79 -7.10 -2.65
C HIS A 51 2.46 -6.51 -2.17
N ILE A 52 2.46 -5.85 -1.01
CA ILE A 52 1.27 -5.26 -0.40
C ILE A 52 1.22 -3.77 -0.71
N CYS A 53 0.07 -3.29 -1.15
CA CYS A 53 -0.16 -1.86 -1.40
C CYS A 53 -1.16 -1.27 -0.40
N CYS A 54 -0.75 -0.20 0.27
CA CYS A 54 -1.60 0.59 1.16
C CYS A 54 -1.65 2.06 0.70
N ILE A 55 -2.47 2.88 1.36
CA ILE A 55 -2.57 4.31 1.07
C ILE A 55 -1.46 5.08 1.80
N THR A 56 -0.21 4.85 1.43
CA THR A 56 0.98 5.33 2.19
C THR A 56 1.44 6.73 1.80
N ASN A 57 1.01 7.26 0.65
CA ASN A 57 1.54 8.50 0.09
C ASN A 57 0.65 9.73 0.35
N ARG A 58 -0.16 9.69 1.41
CA ARG A 58 -0.93 10.86 1.87
C ARG A 58 -0.09 11.79 2.74
N PRO A 59 -0.37 13.11 2.72
CA PRO A 59 0.47 14.10 3.39
C PRO A 59 0.43 14.00 4.92
N LYS A 60 -0.71 13.61 5.52
CA LYS A 60 -0.85 13.58 6.98
C LYS A 60 -0.44 12.25 7.56
N ALA A 61 0.20 12.30 8.72
CA ALA A 61 0.63 11.12 9.46
C ALA A 61 -0.57 10.42 10.14
N PRO A 62 -0.46 9.11 10.45
CA PRO A 62 -1.41 8.40 11.31
C PRO A 62 -1.73 9.20 12.58
N GLY A 63 -3.01 9.28 12.94
CA GLY A 63 -3.47 9.92 14.18
C GLY A 63 -3.41 11.45 14.19
N THR A 64 -3.26 12.12 13.04
CA THR A 64 -3.11 13.59 12.99
C THR A 64 -4.28 14.36 12.39
N SER A 65 -5.34 13.68 11.92
CA SER A 65 -6.48 14.34 11.30
C SER A 65 -7.81 13.67 11.62
N ILE A 66 -8.88 14.47 11.63
CA ILE A 66 -10.25 13.97 11.67
C ILE A 66 -10.77 13.46 10.32
N ASN A 67 -10.04 13.76 9.23
CA ASN A 67 -10.38 13.33 7.88
C ASN A 67 -9.55 12.10 7.50
N ALA A 68 -10.14 10.90 7.57
CA ALA A 68 -9.44 9.65 7.24
C ALA A 68 -8.86 9.64 5.82
N SER A 69 -9.46 10.38 4.88
CA SER A 69 -8.99 10.51 3.49
C SER A 69 -7.68 11.30 3.33
N GLU A 70 -7.19 11.96 4.38
CA GLU A 70 -5.96 12.76 4.32
C GLU A 70 -4.78 12.06 5.01
N ILE A 71 -5.07 10.96 5.73
CA ILE A 71 -4.12 10.26 6.58
C ILE A 71 -3.58 9.07 5.83
N ARG A 72 -2.25 8.93 5.83
CA ARG A 72 -1.59 7.76 5.27
C ARG A 72 -1.77 6.55 6.17
N ASP A 73 -1.91 5.39 5.56
CA ASP A 73 -1.97 4.12 6.25
C ASP A 73 -0.60 3.73 6.82
N THR A 74 -0.63 2.98 7.92
CA THR A 74 0.51 2.24 8.46
C THR A 74 0.47 0.81 7.96
N CYS A 75 1.52 0.37 7.28
CA CYS A 75 1.67 -1.02 6.86
C CYS A 75 2.00 -1.92 8.06
N LEU A 76 1.19 -2.95 8.28
CA LEU A 76 1.41 -3.91 9.35
C LEU A 76 2.28 -5.09 8.90
N PRO A 77 3.00 -5.75 9.83
CA PRO A 77 3.85 -6.88 9.50
C PRO A 77 3.09 -8.04 8.84
N ASN A 78 1.81 -8.22 9.15
CA ASN A 78 0.94 -9.25 8.57
C ASN A 78 0.35 -8.89 7.20
N GLY A 79 0.77 -7.77 6.60
CA GLY A 79 0.32 -7.33 5.28
C GLY A 79 -1.00 -6.56 5.29
N LEU A 80 -1.63 -6.34 6.45
CA LEU A 80 -2.79 -5.45 6.54
C LEU A 80 -2.38 -3.98 6.54
N CYS A 81 -3.29 -3.12 6.09
CA CYS A 81 -3.16 -1.68 6.16
C CYS A 81 -3.96 -1.15 7.35
N GLN A 82 -3.33 -0.36 8.22
CA GLN A 82 -3.98 0.29 9.35
C GLN A 82 -4.18 1.78 9.08
N ASN A 83 -5.41 2.24 9.10
CA ASN A 83 -5.74 3.66 9.11
C ASN A 83 -6.01 4.14 10.53
N GLU A 84 -5.38 5.23 10.94
CA GLU A 84 -5.53 5.81 12.28
C GLU A 84 -6.04 7.24 12.14
N SER A 85 -7.31 7.47 12.45
CA SER A 85 -7.95 8.79 12.34
C SER A 85 -8.34 9.33 13.72
N LEU A 86 -8.42 10.64 13.85
CA LEU A 86 -8.93 11.29 15.06
C LEU A 86 -10.45 11.45 14.95
N LEU A 87 -11.14 11.25 16.06
CA LEU A 87 -12.54 11.64 16.22
C LEU A 87 -12.61 13.08 16.70
N LYS A 88 -13.81 13.69 16.63
CA LYS A 88 -14.02 15.10 17.04
C LYS A 88 -13.72 15.36 18.51
N ASP A 89 -13.79 14.33 19.34
CA ASP A 89 -13.48 14.36 20.77
C ASP A 89 -11.98 14.14 21.07
N GLY A 90 -11.16 13.98 20.03
CA GLY A 90 -9.72 13.71 20.15
C GLY A 90 -9.38 12.23 20.38
N SER A 91 -10.37 11.33 20.46
CA SER A 91 -10.11 9.89 20.53
C SER A 91 -9.62 9.34 19.19
N VAL A 92 -8.88 8.23 19.22
CA VAL A 92 -8.32 7.59 18.03
C VAL A 92 -9.28 6.52 17.52
N TYR A 93 -9.62 6.59 16.23
CA TYR A 93 -10.39 5.59 15.52
C TYR A 93 -9.47 4.79 14.58
N LEU A 94 -9.39 3.49 14.84
CA LEU A 94 -8.56 2.54 14.11
C LEU A 94 -9.41 1.75 13.11
N GLN A 95 -8.90 1.63 11.89
CA GLN A 95 -9.44 0.72 10.88
C GLN A 95 -8.32 -0.15 10.34
N TRP A 96 -8.64 -1.40 10.06
CA TRP A 96 -7.75 -2.32 9.39
C TRP A 96 -8.40 -2.80 8.10
N GLY A 97 -7.59 -2.92 7.06
CA GLY A 97 -8.06 -3.33 5.76
C GLY A 97 -7.05 -4.21 5.04
N ARG A 98 -7.58 -5.19 4.32
CA ARG A 98 -6.89 -5.78 3.18
C ARG A 98 -7.09 -4.84 2.00
N ASN A 99 -6.01 -4.21 1.53
CA ASN A 99 -6.07 -3.26 0.43
C ASN A 99 -5.72 -3.94 -0.90
N TRP A 100 -4.64 -3.53 -1.56
CA TRP A 100 -4.30 -3.96 -2.92
C TRP A 100 -2.98 -4.73 -2.95
N CYS A 101 -2.66 -5.30 -4.11
CA CYS A 101 -1.43 -6.07 -4.32
C CYS A 101 -0.63 -5.53 -5.51
N THR A 102 0.69 -5.63 -5.51
CA THR A 102 1.50 -5.26 -6.69
C THR A 102 1.44 -6.30 -7.80
N ASN A 103 0.99 -7.53 -7.49
CA ASN A 103 0.79 -8.58 -8.49
C ASN A 103 -0.66 -8.55 -8.99
N PRO A 104 -0.91 -8.46 -10.32
CA PRO A 104 -2.27 -8.57 -10.86
C PRO A 104 -2.88 -9.96 -10.66
N ASP A 105 -2.06 -11.00 -10.53
CA ASP A 105 -2.50 -12.35 -10.22
C ASP A 105 -2.39 -12.62 -8.71
N TRP A 106 -3.53 -12.50 -8.04
CA TRP A 106 -3.62 -12.71 -6.59
C TRP A 106 -3.43 -14.17 -6.20
N SER A 107 -3.63 -15.13 -7.11
CA SER A 107 -3.49 -16.57 -6.83
C SER A 107 -2.05 -17.04 -6.64
N THR A 108 -1.09 -16.14 -6.79
CA THR A 108 0.34 -16.42 -6.64
C THR A 108 0.78 -16.61 -5.18
N GLY A 109 -0.09 -16.31 -4.20
CA GLY A 109 0.26 -16.31 -2.78
C GLY A 109 1.21 -15.17 -2.37
N GLN A 110 1.42 -14.19 -3.27
CA GLN A 110 2.14 -12.94 -2.97
C GLN A 110 1.22 -11.85 -2.44
N CYS A 111 -0.09 -12.07 -2.50
CA CYS A 111 -1.12 -11.17 -2.02
C CYS A 111 -1.84 -11.78 -0.82
N LEU A 112 -2.79 -11.03 -0.24
CA LEU A 112 -3.71 -11.53 0.78
C LEU A 112 -4.98 -12.13 0.13
N ASP A 113 -4.80 -13.13 -0.73
CA ASP A 113 -5.84 -13.75 -1.57
C ASP A 113 -6.92 -14.51 -0.79
N ASP A 114 -6.56 -15.12 0.32
CA ASP A 114 -7.53 -15.83 1.17
C ASP A 114 -8.22 -14.94 2.20
N VAL A 115 -7.87 -13.65 2.27
CA VAL A 115 -8.44 -12.71 3.25
C VAL A 115 -9.71 -12.09 2.69
N CYS A 116 -10.86 -12.49 3.22
CA CYS A 116 -12.15 -11.82 3.00
C CYS A 116 -12.60 -11.69 1.53
N THR A 117 -12.13 -12.57 0.64
CA THR A 117 -12.53 -12.59 -0.78
C THR A 117 -13.97 -13.07 -0.98
N ARG A 118 -14.50 -13.91 -0.09
CA ARG A 118 -15.87 -14.43 -0.15
C ARG A 118 -16.91 -13.34 0.14
N THR A 119 -16.71 -12.58 1.20
CA THR A 119 -17.68 -11.61 1.73
C THR A 119 -17.76 -10.35 0.87
N ALA A 120 -16.61 -9.87 0.39
CA ALA A 120 -16.53 -8.59 -0.32
C ALA A 120 -16.71 -8.71 -1.85
N GLY A 121 -16.81 -9.93 -2.36
CA GLY A 121 -16.77 -10.25 -3.79
C GLY A 121 -15.42 -9.92 -4.44
N ASN A 122 -15.14 -10.52 -5.59
CA ASN A 122 -13.84 -10.39 -6.27
C ASN A 122 -13.51 -8.98 -6.82
N LYS A 123 -14.38 -7.97 -6.61
CA LYS A 123 -14.30 -6.65 -7.25
C LYS A 123 -13.88 -5.52 -6.31
N SER A 124 -13.92 -5.75 -5.00
CA SER A 124 -13.59 -4.71 -4.02
C SER A 124 -12.09 -4.69 -3.77
N GLY A 125 -11.49 -3.50 -3.88
CA GLY A 125 -10.10 -3.27 -3.50
C GLY A 125 -9.93 -3.40 -1.99
N LEU A 126 -10.27 -2.32 -1.29
CA LEU A 126 -10.23 -2.27 0.17
C LEU A 126 -11.37 -3.09 0.77
N VAL A 127 -11.01 -4.03 1.64
CA VAL A 127 -11.94 -4.82 2.45
C VAL A 127 -11.58 -4.65 3.91
N ARG A 128 -12.53 -4.15 4.69
CA ARG A 128 -12.33 -3.94 6.13
C ARG A 128 -12.24 -5.27 6.86
N VAL A 129 -11.36 -5.32 7.85
CA VAL A 129 -11.24 -6.42 8.80
C VAL A 129 -11.21 -5.89 10.24
N ILE A 130 -11.74 -6.68 11.17
CA ILE A 130 -11.77 -6.33 12.60
C ILE A 130 -11.05 -7.42 13.40
N PRO A 131 -10.07 -7.07 14.24
CA PRO A 131 -9.33 -8.06 15.02
C PRO A 131 -10.18 -8.62 16.16
N CYS A 132 -10.26 -9.95 16.27
CA CYS A 132 -11.00 -10.60 17.36
C CYS A 132 -10.41 -10.37 18.75
N SER A 133 -9.11 -10.06 18.84
CA SER A 133 -8.45 -9.70 20.09
C SER A 133 -8.50 -8.20 20.42
N GLY A 134 -9.07 -7.38 19.54
CA GLY A 134 -9.03 -5.91 19.62
C GLY A 134 -7.64 -5.30 19.39
N LYS A 135 -6.66 -6.09 18.92
CA LYS A 135 -5.27 -5.66 18.71
C LYS A 135 -4.83 -5.93 17.28
N ASN A 136 -3.90 -5.12 16.78
CA ASN A 136 -3.29 -5.31 15.46
C ASN A 136 -2.45 -6.61 15.34
N SER A 137 -2.12 -7.25 16.47
CA SER A 137 -1.44 -8.54 16.55
C SER A 137 -2.41 -9.74 16.64
N SER A 138 -3.69 -9.56 16.28
CA SER A 138 -4.68 -10.64 16.31
C SER A 138 -4.29 -11.74 15.32
N LEU A 139 -4.47 -13.00 15.73
CA LEU A 139 -4.34 -14.14 14.82
C LEU A 139 -5.61 -14.38 14.01
N THR A 140 -6.75 -13.94 14.54
CA THR A 140 -8.05 -14.08 13.89
C THR A 140 -8.71 -12.72 13.69
N TRP A 141 -9.39 -12.59 12.56
CA TRP A 141 -10.00 -11.35 12.11
C TRP A 141 -11.37 -11.64 11.49
N CYS A 142 -12.33 -10.74 11.71
CA CYS A 142 -13.60 -10.75 11.01
C CYS A 142 -13.56 -9.92 9.75
N CYS A 143 -14.14 -10.44 8.69
CA CYS A 143 -14.40 -9.70 7.47
C CYS A 143 -15.61 -8.77 7.65
N GLY A 144 -15.47 -7.49 7.28
CA GLY A 144 -16.55 -6.51 7.31
C GLY A 144 -16.43 -5.48 8.45
N ASP A 145 -17.59 -5.00 8.90
CA ASP A 145 -17.73 -3.87 9.82
C ASP A 145 -18.10 -4.29 11.26
N SER A 146 -18.22 -5.59 11.54
CA SER A 146 -18.49 -6.13 12.90
C SER A 146 -17.49 -7.21 13.32
N ASP A 147 -17.35 -7.40 14.64
CA ASP A 147 -16.60 -8.49 15.28
C ASP A 147 -17.49 -9.69 15.62
N GLU A 148 -18.73 -9.72 15.14
CA GLU A 148 -19.71 -10.77 15.48
C GLU A 148 -19.19 -12.18 15.11
N CYS A 149 -18.44 -12.29 14.01
CA CYS A 149 -17.85 -13.56 13.57
C CYS A 149 -16.81 -14.13 14.55
N CYS A 150 -16.28 -13.32 15.48
CA CYS A 150 -15.30 -13.76 16.48
C CYS A 150 -15.92 -14.64 17.56
N THR A 151 -17.24 -14.53 17.77
CA THR A 151 -17.98 -15.30 18.78
C THR A 151 -19.04 -16.20 18.17
N SER A 152 -19.37 -15.98 16.89
CA SER A 152 -20.32 -16.79 16.13
C SER A 152 -19.83 -18.23 15.98
N THR A 153 -20.79 -19.16 15.93
CA THR A 153 -20.53 -20.54 15.49
C THR A 153 -20.32 -20.62 13.98
N ASP A 154 -20.80 -19.62 13.24
CA ASP A 154 -20.56 -19.48 11.81
C ASP A 154 -19.23 -18.77 11.59
N GLN A 155 -18.23 -19.51 11.09
CA GLN A 155 -16.87 -19.01 10.81
C GLN A 155 -16.68 -18.57 9.35
N THR A 156 -17.77 -18.37 8.59
CA THR A 156 -17.68 -17.99 7.16
C THR A 156 -16.92 -16.68 6.93
N ASP A 157 -17.03 -15.73 7.85
CA ASP A 157 -16.34 -14.42 7.81
C ASP A 157 -15.10 -14.35 8.70
N LEU A 158 -14.71 -15.46 9.35
CA LEU A 158 -13.54 -15.52 10.22
C LEU A 158 -12.31 -15.95 9.40
N VAL A 159 -11.26 -15.13 9.40
CA VAL A 159 -9.99 -15.42 8.74
C VAL A 159 -8.85 -15.49 9.75
N SER A 160 -7.90 -16.39 9.49
CA SER A 160 -6.68 -16.55 10.28
C SER A 160 -5.50 -15.92 9.54
N LEU A 161 -4.77 -15.03 10.20
CA LEU A 161 -3.61 -14.35 9.67
C LEU A 161 -2.38 -14.64 10.52
N ALA A 162 -1.27 -14.95 9.85
CA ALA A 162 0.02 -15.04 10.51
C ALA A 162 0.44 -13.65 11.03
N PRO A 163 1.18 -13.55 12.16
CA PRO A 163 1.67 -12.27 12.67
C PRO A 163 2.56 -11.50 11.68
N THR A 164 3.24 -12.23 10.80
CA THR A 164 4.10 -11.67 9.75
C THR A 164 3.68 -12.27 8.41
N PHE A 165 3.52 -11.40 7.42
CA PHE A 165 3.27 -11.78 6.05
C PHE A 165 4.56 -12.35 5.49
N THR A 166 4.50 -13.62 5.14
CA THR A 166 5.52 -14.25 4.33
C THR A 166 4.86 -14.55 3.01
N THR A 167 5.41 -14.05 1.90
CA THR A 167 5.10 -14.62 0.59
C THR A 167 5.30 -16.11 0.74
N ALA A 168 4.25 -16.90 0.50
CA ALA A 168 4.39 -18.34 0.47
C ALA A 168 5.54 -18.58 -0.49
N ALA A 169 6.69 -19.03 0.04
CA ALA A 169 7.78 -19.43 -0.82
C ALA A 169 7.12 -20.35 -1.82
N THR A 170 7.38 -20.17 -3.11
CA THR A 170 6.96 -21.11 -4.14
C THR A 170 7.77 -22.39 -3.94
N THR A 171 7.66 -23.01 -2.76
CA THR A 171 7.83 -24.41 -2.52
C THR A 171 6.84 -25.05 -3.48
N SER A 172 7.36 -25.38 -4.64
CA SER A 172 6.96 -26.55 -5.42
C SER A 172 7.15 -27.78 -4.53
N THR A 173 6.46 -27.85 -3.40
CA THR A 173 6.23 -29.08 -2.66
C THR A 173 5.21 -29.81 -3.50
N SER A 174 5.72 -30.57 -4.46
CA SER A 174 5.02 -31.73 -4.99
C SER A 174 4.42 -32.48 -3.81
N TYR A 175 3.10 -32.42 -3.68
CA TYR A 175 2.34 -33.23 -2.74
C TYR A 175 2.70 -34.69 -2.99
N ALA A 176 3.60 -35.25 -2.18
CA ALA A 176 3.74 -36.68 -2.05
C ALA A 176 2.54 -37.17 -1.24
N SER A 177 1.44 -37.43 -1.94
CA SER A 177 0.32 -38.20 -1.43
C SER A 177 0.85 -39.58 -1.03
N SER A 178 0.99 -39.85 0.27
CA SER A 178 0.91 -41.21 0.84
C SER A 178 1.05 -41.15 2.36
N SER A 179 -0.09 -41.21 3.05
CA SER A 179 -0.24 -41.91 4.33
C SER A 179 -1.72 -42.17 4.54
N THR A 180 -2.24 -43.15 3.81
CA THR A 180 -3.46 -43.87 4.18
C THR A 180 -3.22 -44.52 5.55
N LEU A 181 -3.83 -43.97 6.59
CA LEU A 181 -3.99 -44.67 7.87
C LEU A 181 -5.09 -45.71 7.69
N THR A 182 -4.68 -46.95 7.50
CA THR A 182 -5.54 -48.14 7.49
C THR A 182 -6.12 -48.34 8.88
N MET A 183 -7.41 -48.08 9.04
CA MET A 183 -8.17 -48.50 10.21
C MET A 183 -8.57 -49.97 10.01
N PRO A 184 -8.42 -50.86 11.00
CA PRO A 184 -8.90 -52.24 10.87
C PRO A 184 -10.44 -52.24 10.95
N GLU A 185 -11.07 -52.45 9.80
CA GLU A 185 -12.51 -52.65 9.68
C GLU A 185 -12.86 -54.11 10.02
N VAL A 186 -13.76 -54.25 11.00
CA VAL A 186 -14.29 -55.52 11.47
C VAL A 186 -15.37 -55.97 10.49
N THR A 187 -15.13 -57.10 9.82
CA THR A 187 -16.12 -57.87 9.05
C THR A 187 -17.34 -58.22 9.90
N PRO A 188 -18.54 -58.05 9.32
CA PRO A 188 -19.42 -59.20 9.24
C PRO A 188 -19.89 -59.47 7.81
N ASP A 189 -19.83 -60.77 7.53
CA ASP A 189 -20.31 -61.51 6.39
C ASP A 189 -21.80 -61.25 6.09
N THR A 190 -22.16 -60.77 4.90
CA THR A 190 -23.54 -60.92 4.36
C THR A 190 -23.57 -60.82 2.82
N THR A 191 -23.53 -61.99 2.19
CA THR A 191 -24.42 -62.51 1.14
C THR A 191 -24.79 -61.65 -0.09
N ILE A 192 -24.39 -62.20 -1.24
CA ILE A 192 -24.67 -61.93 -2.65
C ILE A 192 -26.17 -61.82 -2.98
N ILE A 193 -26.58 -60.79 -3.75
CA ILE A 193 -27.59 -60.88 -4.84
C ILE A 193 -27.23 -59.90 -5.98
N GLU A 194 -26.92 -60.45 -7.16
CA GLU A 194 -26.87 -59.77 -8.47
C GLU A 194 -28.26 -59.26 -8.89
N THR A 195 -28.36 -58.06 -9.44
CA THR A 195 -29.43 -57.70 -10.39
C THR A 195 -28.94 -56.65 -11.38
N SER A 196 -28.85 -57.07 -12.63
CA SER A 196 -28.63 -56.27 -13.84
C SER A 196 -29.93 -55.61 -14.31
N ARG A 197 -29.84 -54.37 -14.83
CA ARG A 197 -30.84 -53.72 -15.72
C ARG A 197 -30.21 -52.46 -16.36
N THR A 198 -29.84 -52.47 -17.64
CA THR A 198 -30.60 -52.24 -18.90
C THR A 198 -30.91 -50.77 -19.23
N SER A 199 -30.57 -50.46 -20.48
CA SER A 199 -30.59 -49.23 -21.28
C SER A 199 -31.94 -48.53 -21.48
N SER A 200 -31.90 -47.21 -21.75
CA SER A 200 -32.75 -46.41 -22.68
C SER A 200 -32.22 -44.96 -22.66
N SER A 201 -31.86 -44.26 -23.74
CA SER A 201 -32.49 -43.85 -25.01
C SER A 201 -33.72 -42.94 -24.87
N GLY A 202 -33.58 -41.66 -25.23
CA GLY A 202 -34.69 -40.76 -25.54
C GLY A 202 -34.37 -39.26 -25.40
N GLY A 203 -34.21 -38.55 -26.52
CA GLY A 203 -34.24 -37.08 -26.59
C GLY A 203 -35.65 -36.52 -26.30
N PRO A 204 -35.85 -35.18 -26.35
CA PRO A 204 -35.87 -34.50 -27.64
C PRO A 204 -35.31 -33.06 -27.67
N SER A 205 -35.21 -32.60 -28.92
CA SER A 205 -34.93 -31.27 -29.44
C SER A 205 -35.66 -30.12 -28.74
N GLY A 206 -34.91 -29.03 -28.49
CA GLY A 206 -35.41 -27.72 -28.09
C GLY A 206 -34.66 -26.63 -28.84
N THR A 207 -35.26 -26.18 -29.95
CA THR A 207 -34.86 -25.05 -30.79
C THR A 207 -35.12 -23.70 -30.12
N GLY A 208 -34.19 -22.76 -30.30
CA GLY A 208 -34.49 -21.33 -30.46
C GLY A 208 -34.16 -20.43 -29.26
N ILE A 209 -33.12 -19.61 -29.41
CA ILE A 209 -33.19 -18.16 -29.71
C ILE A 209 -31.77 -17.60 -29.50
N ASP A 210 -31.12 -17.23 -30.59
CA ASP A 210 -29.86 -16.49 -30.61
C ASP A 210 -30.08 -15.10 -30.01
N ASN A 211 -29.55 -14.88 -28.81
CA ASN A 211 -29.45 -13.55 -28.22
C ASN A 211 -28.08 -12.97 -28.64
N PRO A 212 -28.00 -11.82 -29.31
CA PRO A 212 -26.72 -11.25 -29.76
C PRO A 212 -25.86 -10.91 -28.53
N ARG A 213 -24.80 -11.70 -28.38
CA ARG A 213 -23.70 -11.47 -27.44
C ARG A 213 -23.08 -10.12 -27.75
N VAL A 214 -23.46 -9.10 -26.99
CA VAL A 214 -22.83 -7.79 -27.00
C VAL A 214 -21.42 -7.98 -26.45
N THR A 215 -20.44 -8.03 -27.35
CA THR A 215 -19.01 -8.02 -27.04
C THR A 215 -18.69 -6.73 -26.27
N PRO A 216 -18.16 -6.80 -25.05
CA PRO A 216 -17.69 -5.61 -24.34
C PRO A 216 -16.62 -4.94 -25.19
N GLY A 217 -16.84 -3.66 -25.51
CA GLY A 217 -15.95 -2.88 -26.34
C GLY A 217 -14.52 -2.91 -25.81
N GLU A 218 -13.59 -3.31 -26.67
CA GLU A 218 -12.16 -3.22 -26.45
C GLU A 218 -11.83 -1.76 -26.13
N ASN A 219 -11.49 -1.49 -24.85
CA ASN A 219 -10.88 -0.23 -24.47
C ASN A 219 -9.66 -0.02 -25.36
N SER A 220 -9.64 1.09 -26.06
CA SER A 220 -8.67 1.40 -27.13
C SER A 220 -7.26 1.54 -26.55
N ASP A 221 -6.61 0.41 -26.29
CA ASP A 221 -5.21 0.35 -25.92
C ASP A 221 -4.41 0.86 -27.11
N LEU A 222 -3.74 1.99 -26.90
CA LEU A 222 -2.95 2.67 -27.93
C LEU A 222 -1.94 1.67 -28.49
N SER A 223 -2.03 1.44 -29.81
CA SER A 223 -1.14 0.55 -30.56
C SER A 223 0.29 0.64 -30.06
N ARG A 224 0.97 -0.51 -29.89
CA ARG A 224 2.35 -0.59 -29.36
C ARG A 224 3.31 0.38 -30.08
N GLY A 225 3.05 0.70 -31.36
CA GLY A 225 3.80 1.71 -32.12
C GLY A 225 3.66 3.14 -31.60
N ALA A 226 2.49 3.53 -31.08
CA ALA A 226 2.26 4.85 -30.50
C ALA A 226 2.98 5.03 -29.15
N LYS A 227 3.01 3.99 -28.31
CA LYS A 227 3.75 3.99 -27.03
C LYS A 227 5.26 4.15 -27.25
N ALA A 228 5.82 3.50 -28.28
CA ALA A 228 7.23 3.65 -28.63
C ALA A 228 7.58 5.04 -29.20
N GLY A 229 6.69 5.65 -29.98
CA GLY A 229 6.92 6.97 -30.59
C GLY A 229 7.01 8.12 -29.58
N ILE A 230 6.21 8.09 -28.51
CA ILE A 230 6.18 9.15 -27.49
C ILE A 230 7.50 9.20 -26.70
N ALA A 231 8.10 8.05 -26.40
CA ALA A 231 9.35 7.97 -25.62
C ALA A 231 10.52 8.66 -26.33
N ILE A 232 10.66 8.46 -27.65
CA ILE A 232 11.76 9.06 -28.43
C ILE A 232 11.54 10.57 -28.62
N GLY A 233 10.29 10.99 -28.85
CA GLY A 233 9.93 12.39 -29.04
C GLY A 233 10.22 13.26 -27.81
N ALA A 234 9.95 12.74 -26.61
CA ALA A 234 10.19 13.47 -25.35
C ALA A 234 11.69 13.77 -25.14
N VAL A 235 12.57 12.83 -25.45
CA VAL A 235 14.03 13.01 -25.29
C VAL A 235 14.56 14.08 -26.25
N LEU A 236 14.18 14.02 -27.53
CA LEU A 236 14.60 15.03 -28.52
C LEU A 236 14.03 16.42 -28.20
N GLY A 237 12.79 16.49 -27.72
CA GLY A 237 12.15 17.73 -27.29
C GLY A 237 12.88 18.39 -26.10
N ALA A 238 13.24 17.59 -25.08
CA ALA A 238 13.96 18.09 -23.92
C ALA A 238 15.34 18.66 -24.28
N VAL A 239 16.08 17.99 -25.16
CA VAL A 239 17.40 18.46 -25.63
C VAL A 239 17.28 19.81 -26.36
N LEU A 240 16.27 19.97 -27.23
CA LEU A 240 16.02 21.23 -27.93
C LEU A 240 15.65 22.37 -26.96
N LEU A 241 14.83 22.09 -25.94
CA LEU A 241 14.45 23.10 -24.93
C LEU A 241 15.63 23.55 -24.08
N VAL A 242 16.54 22.65 -23.70
CA VAL A 242 17.76 23.01 -22.96
C VAL A 242 18.68 23.89 -23.81
N MET A 243 18.89 23.53 -25.08
CA MET A 243 19.70 24.36 -25.99
C MET A 243 19.08 25.75 -26.19
N LEU A 244 17.76 25.84 -26.31
CA LEU A 244 17.05 27.11 -26.41
C LEU A 244 17.20 27.96 -25.14
N GLY A 245 17.09 27.36 -23.95
CA GLY A 245 17.26 28.05 -22.67
C GLY A 245 18.68 28.61 -22.48
N VAL A 246 19.71 27.85 -22.86
CA VAL A 246 21.11 28.31 -22.84
C VAL A 246 21.32 29.45 -23.85
N TRP A 247 20.69 29.38 -25.03
CA TRP A 247 20.80 30.43 -26.03
C TRP A 247 20.12 31.73 -25.59
N VAL A 248 18.91 31.65 -25.04
CA VAL A 248 18.15 32.83 -24.54
C VAL A 248 18.86 33.48 -23.36
N SER A 249 19.38 32.70 -22.40
CA SER A 249 20.10 33.25 -21.24
C SER A 249 21.38 33.98 -21.67
N LYS A 250 22.13 33.43 -22.62
CA LYS A 250 23.33 34.07 -23.18
C LYS A 250 22.98 35.34 -23.98
N ALA A 251 21.92 35.31 -24.77
CA ALA A 251 21.43 36.49 -25.50
C ALA A 251 20.97 37.61 -24.55
N MET A 252 20.33 37.25 -23.44
CA MET A 252 19.91 38.21 -22.40
C MET A 252 21.10 38.80 -21.65
N ALA A 253 22.13 38.00 -21.33
CA ALA A 253 23.36 38.49 -20.70
C ALA A 253 24.04 39.55 -21.58
N TRP A 254 24.20 39.28 -22.88
CA TRP A 254 24.77 40.26 -23.82
C TRP A 254 23.94 41.55 -23.94
N ARG A 255 22.61 41.46 -23.85
CA ARG A 255 21.76 42.66 -23.80
C ARG A 255 22.01 43.48 -22.54
N ARG A 256 22.15 42.84 -21.37
CA ARG A 256 22.43 43.54 -20.11
C ARG A 256 23.76 44.29 -20.17
N ASP A 257 24.79 43.68 -20.72
CA ASP A 257 26.10 44.32 -20.88
C ASP A 257 26.02 45.52 -21.84
N ALA A 258 25.27 45.40 -22.94
CA ALA A 258 25.05 46.50 -23.87
C ALA A 258 24.27 47.67 -23.27
N TYR A 259 23.29 47.42 -22.39
CA TYR A 259 22.58 48.49 -21.67
C TYR A 259 23.46 49.16 -20.61
N ALA A 260 24.27 48.39 -19.88
CA ALA A 260 25.21 48.94 -18.90
C ALA A 260 26.28 49.84 -19.56
N ALA A 261 26.77 49.46 -20.75
CA ALA A 261 27.71 50.28 -21.51
C ALA A 261 27.11 51.59 -22.05
N ARG A 262 25.79 51.65 -22.28
CA ARG A 262 25.08 52.87 -22.67
C ARG A 262 24.86 53.82 -21.49
N ALA A 263 24.57 53.29 -20.30
CA ALA A 263 24.35 54.10 -19.10
C ALA A 263 25.60 54.92 -18.69
N GLN A 264 26.81 54.46 -19.02
CA GLN A 264 28.05 55.19 -18.72
C GLN A 264 28.38 56.31 -19.72
N ASN A 265 27.78 56.32 -20.91
CA ASN A 265 28.07 57.28 -21.97
C ASN A 265 27.05 58.41 -22.07
N ASP A 266 26.08 58.51 -21.15
CA ASP A 266 25.15 59.64 -21.10
C ASP A 266 25.63 60.68 -20.06
N PRO A 267 26.31 61.77 -20.49
CA PRO A 267 26.86 62.78 -19.58
C PRO A 267 25.79 63.60 -18.85
N ASN A 268 24.50 63.36 -19.11
CA ASN A 268 23.39 64.05 -18.45
C ASN A 268 22.69 63.23 -17.35
N TYR A 269 23.12 62.01 -17.04
CA TYR A 269 22.56 61.25 -15.91
C TYR A 269 23.31 61.55 -14.61
N ALA A 270 23.34 62.84 -14.23
CA ALA A 270 23.69 63.25 -12.88
C ALA A 270 22.52 62.85 -11.96
N GLY A 271 22.86 62.11 -10.90
CA GLY A 271 21.92 61.52 -9.96
C GLY A 271 20.81 62.48 -9.54
N SER A 272 19.58 62.12 -9.90
CA SER A 272 18.38 62.56 -9.21
C SER A 272 17.89 61.39 -8.36
N ASP A 273 18.32 61.39 -7.11
CA ASP A 273 17.52 61.09 -5.91
C ASP A 273 16.17 60.43 -6.21
N MET A 274 16.12 59.10 -6.26
CA MET A 274 14.85 58.35 -6.20
C MET A 274 14.48 58.13 -4.74
N GLU A 275 14.25 59.24 -4.04
CA GLU A 275 13.53 59.28 -2.78
C GLU A 275 12.06 59.55 -3.14
N GLY A 276 11.25 58.49 -3.10
CA GLY A 276 9.80 58.61 -3.22
C GLY A 276 9.23 58.02 -4.52
N LEU A 277 8.79 56.76 -4.45
CA LEU A 277 7.42 56.44 -4.79
C LEU A 277 7.03 55.13 -4.10
N HIS A 278 6.11 55.25 -3.16
CA HIS A 278 5.33 54.16 -2.57
C HIS A 278 4.59 53.42 -3.71
N GLY A 279 5.23 52.41 -4.28
CA GLY A 279 4.61 51.40 -5.11
C GLY A 279 4.16 50.24 -4.21
N GLN A 280 2.86 50.14 -3.97
CA GLN A 280 2.21 48.97 -3.38
C GLN A 280 2.66 47.70 -4.09
N HIS A 281 3.59 46.97 -3.50
CA HIS A 281 3.77 45.55 -3.73
C HIS A 281 2.96 44.80 -2.67
N PRO A 282 2.06 43.87 -3.05
CA PRO A 282 1.45 42.94 -2.11
C PRO A 282 2.54 41.98 -1.63
N HIS A 283 3.23 42.36 -0.56
CA HIS A 283 4.00 41.43 0.24
C HIS A 283 3.02 40.39 0.80
N LYS A 284 3.08 39.18 0.25
CA LYS A 284 2.64 37.98 0.98
C LYS A 284 3.55 37.88 2.19
N HIS A 285 3.08 38.40 3.31
CA HIS A 285 3.66 38.16 4.62
C HIS A 285 3.63 36.66 4.88
N ALA A 286 4.80 36.03 4.82
CA ALA A 286 5.05 34.85 5.63
C ALA A 286 4.99 35.32 7.09
N TYR A 287 3.90 34.96 7.76
CA TYR A 287 3.73 35.13 9.19
C TYR A 287 4.74 34.21 9.89
N TYR A 288 5.95 34.71 10.13
CA TYR A 288 6.76 34.20 11.23
C TYR A 288 6.31 34.98 12.46
N ALA A 289 5.46 34.37 13.28
CA ALA A 289 5.27 34.81 14.64
C ALA A 289 6.59 34.55 15.37
N GLU A 290 7.44 35.57 15.44
CA GLU A 290 8.52 35.57 16.43
C GLU A 290 7.82 35.52 17.79
N ALA A 291 8.07 34.43 18.52
CA ALA A 291 7.57 34.29 19.87
C ALA A 291 8.14 35.43 20.73
N ASP A 292 7.25 36.19 21.34
CA ASP A 292 7.55 37.22 22.32
C ASP A 292 8.44 36.63 23.42
N ALA A 293 9.67 37.12 23.54
CA ALA A 293 10.66 36.64 24.50
C ALA A 293 10.36 37.06 25.95
N THR A 294 9.16 37.61 26.23
CA THR A 294 8.76 38.05 27.57
C THR A 294 7.90 37.06 28.34
N THR A 295 7.48 35.94 27.76
CA THR A 295 6.87 34.85 28.55
C THR A 295 7.94 34.10 29.34
N PRO A 296 7.91 34.14 30.69
CA PRO A 296 8.79 33.30 31.49
C PRO A 296 8.53 31.83 31.15
N PRO A 297 9.57 30.97 31.18
CA PRO A 297 9.41 29.55 30.87
C PRO A 297 8.34 28.97 31.78
N VAL A 298 7.26 28.46 31.17
CA VAL A 298 6.27 27.66 31.89
C VAL A 298 6.98 26.38 32.28
N GLU A 299 7.27 26.25 33.58
CA GLU A 299 7.79 25.00 34.14
C GLU A 299 6.78 23.89 33.80
N ALA A 300 7.24 22.89 33.07
CA ALA A 300 6.45 21.70 32.81
C ALA A 300 6.01 21.12 34.17
N PRO A 301 4.73 20.73 34.34
CA PRO A 301 4.27 20.12 35.58
C PRO A 301 5.20 18.95 35.89
N THR A 302 5.85 19.02 37.05
CA THR A 302 6.65 17.93 37.59
C THR A 302 5.74 16.70 37.64
N PHE A 303 6.01 15.76 36.74
CA PHE A 303 5.38 14.45 36.80
C PHE A 303 5.63 13.90 38.21
N PRO A 304 4.61 13.40 38.91
CA PRO A 304 4.82 12.73 40.18
C PRO A 304 5.82 11.60 39.95
N ASP A 305 6.80 11.49 40.86
CA ASP A 305 7.80 10.42 40.81
C ASP A 305 7.11 9.08 40.57
N PRO A 306 7.64 8.24 39.67
CA PRO A 306 7.07 6.93 39.40
C PRO A 306 6.96 6.16 40.71
N VAL A 307 5.72 5.92 41.13
CA VAL A 307 5.42 5.08 42.30
C VAL A 307 6.00 3.70 42.01
N GLU A 308 7.02 3.31 42.77
CA GLU A 308 7.60 1.97 42.73
C GLU A 308 6.47 0.95 42.98
N VAL A 309 6.14 0.18 41.94
CA VAL A 309 5.22 -0.94 42.07
C VAL A 309 5.90 -1.97 42.97
N PRO A 310 5.30 -2.38 44.10
CA PRO A 310 5.90 -3.38 44.97
C PRO A 310 6.15 -4.67 44.19
N ASP A 311 7.40 -5.16 44.28
CA ASP A 311 7.89 -6.38 43.65
C ASP A 311 7.16 -7.60 44.20
N ASN A 312 5.97 -7.89 43.65
CA ASN A 312 5.25 -9.12 43.88
C ASN A 312 5.90 -10.25 43.08
N ARG A 313 7.10 -10.67 43.50
CA ARG A 313 7.66 -11.97 43.13
C ARG A 313 6.74 -13.06 43.66
N VAL A 314 5.79 -13.47 42.84
CA VAL A 314 5.05 -14.71 43.02
C VAL A 314 6.06 -15.85 42.97
N SER A 315 6.41 -16.37 44.13
CA SER A 315 7.17 -17.61 44.31
C SER A 315 6.33 -18.76 43.76
N ILE A 316 6.55 -19.11 42.49
CA ILE A 316 5.98 -20.31 41.89
C ILE A 316 6.68 -21.52 42.53
N ARG A 317 6.13 -22.01 43.65
CA ARG A 317 6.46 -23.33 44.16
C ARG A 317 6.04 -24.35 43.10
N ARG A 318 7.04 -24.97 42.48
CA ARG A 318 6.88 -26.22 41.73
C ARG A 318 6.38 -27.31 42.68
N SER A 319 5.07 -27.46 42.80
CA SER A 319 4.48 -28.67 43.36
C SER A 319 4.63 -29.78 42.33
N ARG A 320 5.52 -30.73 42.63
CA ARG A 320 5.57 -32.03 41.97
C ARG A 320 4.20 -32.70 42.12
N LEU A 321 3.43 -32.77 41.04
CA LEU A 321 2.31 -33.69 40.95
C LEU A 321 2.85 -35.03 40.45
N VAL A 322 3.25 -35.87 41.40
CA VAL A 322 3.48 -37.30 41.18
C VAL A 322 2.20 -38.00 41.59
N GLY A 323 1.60 -38.76 40.66
CA GLY A 323 0.83 -39.94 41.01
C GLY A 323 -0.63 -40.00 40.55
N ALA A 324 -0.94 -41.19 40.04
CA ALA A 324 -2.23 -41.86 40.02
C ALA A 324 -3.25 -41.48 38.92
N LEU A 325 -3.15 -42.18 37.80
CA LEU A 325 -4.34 -42.67 37.09
C LEU A 325 -4.14 -44.16 36.79
N ALA A 326 -4.65 -44.97 37.72
CA ALA A 326 -4.94 -46.36 37.51
C ALA A 326 -6.48 -46.51 37.48
N ALA A 327 -6.92 -47.38 36.58
CA ALA A 327 -8.15 -48.17 36.61
C ALA A 327 -9.36 -47.71 35.78
N LYS A 328 -9.92 -48.78 35.17
CA LYS A 328 -11.27 -49.00 34.64
C LYS A 328 -11.60 -48.34 33.32
N TYR A 329 -11.67 -49.14 32.26
CA TYR A 329 -12.97 -49.53 31.72
C TYR A 329 -12.93 -50.99 31.24
N SER A 330 -13.93 -51.75 31.70
CA SER A 330 -14.43 -52.99 31.10
C SER A 330 -15.35 -52.66 29.93
#